data_AF-A0A927HZG5-F1
#
_entry.id   AF-A0A927HZG5-F1
#
_cell.length_a   1.000
_cell.length_b   1.000
_cell.length_c   1.000
_cell.angle_alpha   90.00
_cell.angle_beta   90.00
_cell.angle_gamma   90.00
#
_symmetry.space_group_name_H-M   'P 1'
#
loop_
_entity.id
_entity.type
_entity.pdbx_description
1 polymer ?
#
loop_
_entity_poly.entity_id
_entity_poly.type
_entity_poly.pdbx_seq_one_letter_code
_entity_poly.pdbx_strand_id
1 'polypeptide(L)'
;MRWTSQITILFAEQDRLLRPAAEVTQSSVACALVEAQAGIALLDRLSILYSPTSHALKFVPLRPEERIVGRLVLAAGAQPTAASREFCIELRHLVGEIAETVSGFGLVSA
;
A
#
# COMPACT_ATOMS: atom_id res chain seq x y z
N MET A 1 4.97 -8.68 19.29
CA MET A 1 4.18 -7.53 18.81
C MET A 1 3.37 -8.02 17.61
N ARG A 2 2.03 -8.00 17.67
CA ARG A 2 1.20 -8.31 16.50
C ARG A 2 1.09 -7.04 15.66
N TRP A 3 1.68 -7.04 14.48
CA TRP A 3 1.41 -6.02 13.49
C TRP A 3 0.02 -6.30 12.95
N THR A 4 -0.99 -5.63 13.48
CA THR A 4 -2.34 -5.79 12.93
C THR A 4 -2.31 -5.07 11.59
N SER A 5 -2.28 -5.83 10.50
CA SER A 5 -2.29 -5.24 9.17
C SER A 5 -3.57 -4.40 9.01
N GLN A 6 -3.47 -3.26 8.33
CA GLN A 6 -4.62 -2.38 8.06
C GLN A 6 -5.79 -3.16 7.42
N ILE A 7 -5.47 -4.21 6.66
CA ILE A 7 -6.42 -5.16 6.07
C ILE A 7 -7.19 -5.91 7.17
N THR A 8 -6.55 -6.39 8.24
CA THR A 8 -7.28 -7.14 9.30
C THR A 8 -8.26 -6.24 10.04
N ILE A 9 -7.91 -4.96 10.23
CA ILE A 9 -8.77 -3.94 10.85
C ILE A 9 -9.99 -3.67 9.97
N LEU A 10 -9.78 -3.47 8.66
CA LEU A 10 -10.85 -3.25 7.69
C LEU A 10 -11.96 -4.30 7.77
N PHE A 11 -11.60 -5.59 7.86
CA PHE A 11 -12.62 -6.65 7.92
C PHE A 11 -13.26 -6.73 9.31
N ALA A 12 -12.50 -6.46 10.38
CA ALA A 12 -13.05 -6.40 11.73
C ALA A 12 -14.11 -5.30 11.89
N GLU A 13 -13.92 -4.14 11.24
CA GLU A 13 -14.90 -3.04 11.21
C GLU A 13 -16.22 -3.43 10.50
N GLN A 14 -16.20 -4.47 9.67
CA GLN A 14 -17.40 -5.02 9.02
C GLN A 14 -17.95 -6.28 9.71
N ASP A 15 -17.59 -6.51 10.97
CA ASP A 15 -17.93 -7.72 11.74
C ASP A 15 -17.48 -9.03 11.05
N ARG A 16 -16.45 -8.96 10.20
CA ARG A 16 -15.87 -10.12 9.51
C ARG A 16 -14.49 -10.43 10.08
N LEU A 17 -14.37 -11.58 10.73
CA LEU A 17 -13.08 -12.05 11.24
C LEU A 17 -12.33 -12.83 10.15
N LEU A 18 -11.46 -12.15 9.40
CA LEU A 18 -10.48 -12.83 8.57
C LEU A 18 -9.35 -13.39 9.44
N ARG A 19 -9.06 -14.68 9.27
CA ARG A 19 -7.88 -15.33 9.83
C ARG A 19 -6.91 -15.60 8.68
N PRO A 20 -5.78 -14.87 8.57
CA PRO A 20 -4.79 -15.17 7.54
C PRO A 20 -4.23 -16.58 7.77
N ALA A 21 -4.19 -17.38 6.70
CA ALA A 21 -3.59 -18.71 6.74
C ALA A 21 -2.06 -18.64 6.89
N ALA A 22 -1.45 -17.57 6.37
CA ALA A 22 -0.05 -17.22 6.53
C ALA A 22 0.09 -15.70 6.57
N GLU A 23 1.02 -15.20 7.38
CA GLU A 23 1.44 -13.80 7.38
C GLU A 23 2.84 -13.73 6.76
N VAL A 24 3.00 -12.89 5.74
CA VAL A 24 4.27 -12.72 5.03
C VAL A 24 4.67 -11.26 5.01
N THR A 25 5.97 -11.00 5.13
CA THR A 25 6.51 -9.64 5.32
C THR A 25 6.59 -8.83 4.02
N GLN A 26 6.66 -9.49 2.87
CA GLN A 26 6.89 -8.82 1.57
C GLN A 26 5.81 -9.19 0.57
N SER A 27 5.34 -8.21 -0.20
CA SER A 27 4.32 -8.39 -1.25
C SER A 27 4.81 -9.34 -2.36
N SER A 28 6.10 -9.35 -2.69
CA SER A 28 6.70 -10.30 -3.63
C SER A 28 6.54 -11.75 -3.20
N VAL A 29 6.71 -12.05 -1.90
CA VAL A 29 6.51 -13.40 -1.34
C VAL A 29 5.04 -13.78 -1.38
N ALA A 30 4.15 -12.85 -1.05
CA ALA A 30 2.71 -13.07 -1.18
C ALA A 30 2.32 -13.43 -2.62
N CYS A 31 2.82 -12.68 -3.61
CA CYS A 31 2.61 -12.95 -5.03
C CYS A 31 3.11 -14.35 -5.43
N ALA A 32 4.34 -14.73 -5.06
CA ALA A 32 4.89 -16.04 -5.36
C ALA A 32 4.05 -17.20 -4.78
N LEU A 33 3.48 -17.02 -3.58
CA LEU A 33 2.57 -18.00 -2.97
C LEU A 33 1.24 -18.10 -3.74
N VAL A 34 0.69 -16.98 -4.23
CA VAL A 34 -0.50 -16.98 -5.08
C VAL A 34 -0.22 -17.65 -6.42
N GLU A 35 0.93 -17.39 -7.04
CA GLU A 35 1.36 -18.07 -8.27
C GLU A 35 1.45 -19.59 -8.08
N ALA A 36 1.99 -20.01 -6.94
CA ALA A 36 2.06 -21.41 -6.53
C ALA A 36 0.70 -22.01 -6.09
N GLN A 37 -0.41 -21.31 -6.30
CA GLN A 37 -1.78 -21.74 -5.95
C GLN A 37 -2.00 -22.00 -4.46
N ALA A 38 -1.21 -21.37 -3.57
CA ALA A 38 -1.37 -21.52 -2.13
C ALA A 38 -2.58 -20.75 -1.55
N GLY A 39 -3.18 -19.84 -2.34
CA GLY A 39 -4.37 -19.09 -1.94
C GLY A 39 -4.50 -17.75 -2.65
N ILE A 40 -5.06 -16.76 -1.94
CA ILE A 40 -5.21 -15.38 -2.40
C ILE A 40 -4.46 -14.42 -1.47
N ALA A 41 -4.01 -13.29 -2.02
CA ALA A 41 -3.39 -12.22 -1.27
C ALA A 41 -4.18 -10.92 -1.42
N LEU A 42 -4.30 -10.17 -0.32
CA LEU A 42 -4.80 -8.80 -0.33
C LEU A 42 -3.58 -7.88 -0.28
N LEU A 43 -3.44 -7.03 -1.30
CA LEU A 43 -2.29 -6.13 -1.49
C LEU A 43 -2.78 -4.69 -1.61
N ASP A 44 -1.98 -3.76 -1.12
CA ASP A 44 -2.20 -2.34 -1.38
C ASP A 44 -1.81 -1.98 -2.82
N ARG A 45 -2.35 -0.86 -3.32
CA ARG A 45 -2.13 -0.44 -4.71
C ARG A 45 -0.68 -0.06 -5.01
N LEU A 46 0.09 0.44 -4.03
CA LEU A 46 1.50 0.79 -4.22
C LEU A 46 2.36 -0.44 -4.45
N SER A 47 2.05 -1.55 -3.76
CA SER A 47 2.70 -2.85 -3.96
C SER A 47 2.59 -3.39 -5.40
N ILE A 48 1.60 -2.92 -6.17
CA ILE A 48 1.34 -3.38 -7.55
C ILE A 48 1.99 -2.47 -8.60
N LEU A 49 2.29 -1.20 -8.26
CA LEU A 49 2.80 -0.21 -9.23
C LEU A 49 4.18 -0.55 -9.82
N TYR A 50 4.98 -1.36 -9.12
CA TYR A 50 6.36 -1.68 -9.52
C TYR A 50 6.66 -3.19 -9.65
N SER A 51 5.67 -4.05 -9.41
CA SER A 51 5.90 -5.48 -9.60
C SER A 51 5.77 -5.80 -11.10
N PRO A 52 6.73 -6.50 -11.73
CA PRO A 52 6.50 -7.04 -13.07
C PRO A 52 5.24 -7.89 -12.98
N THR A 53 4.21 -7.49 -13.71
CA THR A 53 2.94 -8.20 -13.77
C THR A 53 3.20 -9.53 -14.45
N SER A 54 3.58 -10.53 -13.64
CA SER A 54 3.58 -11.91 -14.07
C SER A 54 2.22 -12.19 -14.70
N HIS A 55 2.21 -12.66 -15.95
CA HIS A 55 0.99 -13.01 -16.65
C HIS A 55 0.18 -14.12 -15.94
N ALA A 56 0.78 -14.79 -14.95
CA ALA A 56 0.13 -15.79 -14.13
C ALA A 56 -0.77 -15.20 -13.03
N LEU A 57 -0.62 -13.91 -12.69
CA LEU A 57 -1.39 -13.28 -11.62
C LEU A 57 -2.51 -12.39 -12.16
N LYS A 58 -3.73 -12.63 -11.66
CA LYS A 58 -4.88 -11.78 -11.92
C LYS A 58 -5.16 -10.88 -10.73
N PHE A 59 -4.97 -9.58 -10.93
CA PHE A 59 -5.31 -8.57 -9.92
C PHE A 59 -6.77 -8.14 -10.07
N VAL A 60 -7.53 -8.24 -8.98
CA VAL A 60 -8.96 -7.87 -8.94
C VAL A 60 -9.15 -6.78 -7.89
N PRO A 61 -9.86 -5.68 -8.20
CA PRO A 61 -10.10 -4.62 -7.23
C PRO A 61 -10.99 -5.13 -6.08
N LEU A 62 -10.59 -4.81 -4.84
CA LEU A 62 -11.43 -5.01 -3.66
C LEU A 62 -12.57 -3.97 -3.66
N ARG A 63 -13.79 -4.40 -3.34
CA ARG A 63 -14.97 -3.54 -3.21
C ARG A 63 -15.62 -3.74 -1.83
N PRO A 64 -15.97 -2.68 -1.08
CA PRO A 64 -15.78 -1.26 -1.41
C PRO A 64 -14.29 -0.88 -1.55
N GLU A 65 -14.02 0.18 -2.31
CA GLU A 65 -12.64 0.68 -2.46
C GLU A 65 -12.20 1.31 -1.14
N GLU A 66 -11.03 0.90 -0.66
CA GLU A 66 -10.48 1.38 0.60
C GLU A 66 -9.31 2.33 0.37
N ARG A 67 -9.32 3.45 1.10
CA ARG A 67 -8.28 4.46 0.97
C ARG A 67 -7.10 4.12 1.87
N ILE A 68 -5.98 3.81 1.25
CA ILE A 68 -4.70 3.63 1.95
C ILE A 68 -3.95 4.97 1.95
N VAL A 69 -3.53 5.41 3.13
CA VAL A 69 -2.87 6.71 3.33
C VAL A 69 -1.41 6.48 3.72
N GLY A 70 -0.49 6.73 2.79
CA GLY A 70 0.92 6.87 3.10
C GLY A 70 1.18 8.15 3.89
N ARG A 71 1.98 8.07 4.96
CA ARG A 71 2.32 9.22 5.80
C ARG A 71 3.81 9.48 5.76
N LEU A 72 4.19 10.72 5.45
CA LEU A 72 5.55 11.20 5.64
C LEU A 72 5.74 11.53 7.13
N VAL A 73 6.75 10.94 7.76
CA VAL A 73 7.05 11.16 9.19
C VAL A 73 8.31 12.00 9.31
N LEU A 74 8.21 13.09 10.07
CA LEU A 74 9.33 13.98 10.40
C LEU A 74 9.56 13.97 11.91
N ALA A 75 10.81 14.09 12.34
CA ALA A 75 11.14 14.18 13.76
C ALA A 75 10.56 15.46 14.37
N ALA A 76 9.79 15.32 15.45
CA ALA A 76 9.19 16.46 16.13
C ALA A 76 10.24 17.43 16.68
N GLY A 77 10.04 18.74 16.49
CA GLY A 77 10.92 19.80 16.99
C GLY A 77 12.24 19.96 16.23
N ALA A 78 12.58 19.06 15.31
CA ALA A 78 13.73 19.24 14.43
C ALA A 78 13.37 20.19 13.29
N GLN A 79 14.29 21.13 12.99
CA GLN A 79 14.18 21.91 11.76
C GLN A 79 14.46 20.99 10.57
N PRO A 80 13.60 20.98 9.53
CA PRO A 80 13.88 20.22 8.32
C PRO A 80 15.26 20.61 7.76
N THR A 81 16.07 19.62 7.40
CA THR A 81 17.32 19.85 6.67
C THR A 81 17.02 20.31 5.23
N ALA A 82 18.00 20.90 4.55
CA ALA A 82 17.86 21.25 3.13
C ALA A 82 17.46 20.01 2.30
N ALA A 83 18.15 18.88 2.51
CA ALA A 83 17.84 17.61 1.83
C ALA A 83 16.42 17.12 2.10
N SER A 84 15.92 17.22 3.34
CA SER A 84 14.54 16.81 3.65
C SER A 84 13.49 17.70 2.96
N ARG A 85 13.76 19.01 2.84
CA ARG A 85 12.88 19.94 2.12
C ARG A 85 12.85 19.63 0.63
N GLU A 86 14.03 19.43 0.04
CA GLU A 86 14.18 19.05 -1.36
C GLU A 86 13.46 17.73 -1.65
N PHE A 87 13.68 16.71 -0.83
CA PHE A 87 12.95 15.44 -0.92
C PHE A 87 11.43 15.63 -0.85
N CYS A 88 10.92 16.49 0.03
CA CYS A 88 9.48 16.77 0.10
C CYS A 88 8.94 17.49 -1.14
N ILE A 89 9.76 18.29 -1.81
CA ILE A 89 9.39 18.97 -3.07
C ILE A 89 9.31 17.92 -4.19
N GLU A 90 10.37 17.14 -4.37
CA GLU A 90 10.43 16.09 -5.38
C GLU A 90 9.34 15.03 -5.19
N LEU A 91 9.09 14.61 -3.94
CA LEU A 91 8.01 13.67 -3.63
C LEU A 91 6.63 14.24 -4.01
N ARG A 92 6.40 15.54 -3.80
CA ARG A 92 5.14 16.19 -4.19
C ARG A 92 4.97 16.27 -5.70
N HIS A 93 6.05 16.59 -6.42
CA HIS A 93 6.04 16.58 -7.89
C HIS A 93 5.74 15.18 -8.43
N LEU A 94 6.47 14.17 -7.96
CA LEU A 94 6.27 12.77 -8.36
C LEU A 94 4.83 12.29 -8.07
N VAL A 95 4.27 12.62 -6.91
CA VAL A 95 2.88 12.28 -6.59
C VAL A 95 1.90 12.96 -7.55
N GLY A 96 2.17 14.20 -7.96
CA GLY A 96 1.41 14.92 -8.97
C GLY A 96 1.42 14.20 -10.33
N GLU A 97 2.61 13.84 -10.82
CA GLU A 97 2.77 13.12 -12.09
C GLU A 97 2.03 11.77 -12.08
N ILE A 98 2.10 11.01 -10.99
CA ILE A 98 1.38 9.74 -10.87
C ILE A 98 -0.13 9.97 -10.80
N ALA A 99 -0.60 11.02 -10.11
CA ALA A 99 -2.03 11.32 -9.97
C ALA A 99 -2.71 11.63 -11.32
N GLU A 100 -1.97 12.18 -12.29
CA GLU A 100 -2.47 12.41 -13.65
C GLU A 100 -2.82 11.11 -14.39
N THR A 101 -2.14 10.02 -14.06
CA THR A 101 -2.29 8.71 -14.74
C THR A 101 -3.08 7.70 -13.92
N VAL A 102 -3.12 7.85 -12.60
CA VAL A 102 -3.73 6.90 -11.67
C VAL A 102 -4.90 7.56 -10.92
N SER A 103 -6.12 7.31 -11.40
CA SER A 103 -7.33 7.80 -10.73
C SER A 103 -7.42 7.35 -9.26
N GLY A 104 -7.72 8.29 -8.36
CA GLY A 104 -7.79 8.07 -6.91
C GLY A 104 -6.44 8.13 -6.18
N PHE A 105 -5.33 8.29 -6.90
CA PHE A 105 -4.01 8.57 -6.31
C PHE A 105 -3.78 10.07 -6.19
N GLY A 106 -3.15 10.52 -5.10
CA GLY A 106 -2.82 11.93 -4.92
C GLY A 106 -2.56 12.31 -3.47
N LEU A 107 -2.18 13.58 -3.28
CA LEU A 107 -2.00 14.15 -1.95
C LEU A 107 -3.34 14.21 -1.22
N VAL A 108 -3.34 13.79 0.05
CA VAL A 108 -4.49 13.97 0.93
C VAL A 108 -4.36 15.36 1.58
N SER A 109 -5.31 16.25 1.34
CA SER A 109 -5.40 17.49 2.13
C SER A 109 -5.63 17.12 3.60
N ALA A 110 -4.76 17.65 4.48
CA ALA A 110 -4.91 17.52 5.92
C ALA A 110 -6.07 18.38 6.44
#